data_AF-A0A2T1CNZ3-F1
#
_entry.id   AF-A0A2T1CNZ3-F1
#
_cell.length_a   1.000
_cell.length_b   1.000
_cell.length_c   1.000
_cell.angle_alpha   90.00
_cell.angle_beta   90.00
_cell.angle_gamma   90.00
#
_symmetry.space_group_name_H-M   'P 1'
#
loop_
_entity.id
_entity.type
_entity.pdbx_description
1 polymer ?
#
loop_
_entity_poly.entity_id
_entity_poly.type
_entity_poly.pdbx_seq_one_letter_code
_entity_poly.pdbx_strand_id
1 'polypeptide(L)'
;MIPRDYVLKDTSIRGQAATHKVSAKLYGTSTKLYGTSHRHREAYLEASRILRSSTKPDSNIPTVFQQLEQINLWERFCRWVTSTNNRIYIGWFGVLMIPTMLTASIVFIIAIAAAPPVDMQGLGSPISGSLLDGNNLITAAVIPTSAAVGLHFYPIWEAGSIDEWLVNGGPYQLIVLHFLIGIIAYQDREWELSYRLGMRPWISLAFTAPVAAAVSVFIIYPLGQGGFSEGMPLGISGTFYFMFRFQADHNILMSPFHQLGVIGVLGGALLCAMHGSIVTSTLIRNTNKHESINLGYKLGQKKPTYRFDKSQDYQRSLWGFSFPSSRSLHFFLAAFPVAGIWSAAIGVDIAAFDFEGTNFQQPTIISQGRTIPTWMDVILDANLGLSETTRQTDSLPIFSNWQINSEQEINNFPTNLP
;
A
#
# COMPACT_ATOMS: atom_id res chain seq x y z
N MET A 1 51.51 19.33 13.23
CA MET A 1 52.12 20.20 14.26
C MET A 1 50.97 20.95 14.96
N ILE A 2 50.84 20.67 16.25
CA ILE A 2 49.91 21.15 17.30
C ILE A 2 50.15 22.68 17.56
N PRO A 3 49.28 23.51 18.22
CA PRO A 3 47.81 23.58 18.38
C PRO A 3 47.22 25.01 18.74
N ARG A 4 45.98 25.02 19.28
CA ARG A 4 45.38 25.86 20.37
C ARG A 4 44.89 27.29 20.12
N ASP A 5 43.59 27.44 20.42
CA ASP A 5 42.92 28.45 21.27
C ASP A 5 43.17 29.94 21.02
N TYR A 6 42.12 30.66 20.58
CA TYR A 6 41.81 31.97 21.13
C TYR A 6 40.29 32.16 21.33
N VAL A 7 39.97 32.63 22.54
CA VAL A 7 38.65 32.85 23.11
C VAL A 7 38.38 34.36 23.20
N LEU A 8 37.18 34.74 22.76
CA LEU A 8 36.31 35.88 23.13
C LEU A 8 36.84 37.33 23.16
N LYS A 9 36.06 38.24 22.55
CA LYS A 9 35.49 39.37 23.30
C LYS A 9 34.17 39.90 22.74
N ASP A 10 33.33 40.20 23.71
CA ASP A 10 31.96 40.69 23.74
C ASP A 10 31.85 42.15 23.24
N THR A 11 30.71 42.52 22.63
CA THR A 11 30.18 43.90 22.67
C THR A 11 28.66 43.89 22.47
N SER A 12 27.96 44.11 23.57
CA SER A 12 26.55 44.44 23.66
C SER A 12 26.24 45.85 23.12
N ILE A 13 25.16 46.04 22.36
CA ILE A 13 24.32 47.25 22.45
C ILE A 13 22.83 46.87 22.32
N ARG A 14 22.07 47.30 23.32
CA ARG A 14 20.60 47.26 23.46
C ARG A 14 19.90 48.19 22.48
N GLY A 15 18.73 47.79 21.99
CA GLY A 15 17.77 48.69 21.33
C GLY A 15 16.34 48.16 21.46
N GLN A 16 15.52 48.83 22.28
CA GLN A 16 14.10 48.60 22.49
C GLN A 16 13.27 49.03 21.27
N ALA A 17 12.21 48.28 20.92
CA ALA A 17 10.98 48.80 20.31
C ALA A 17 9.91 47.70 20.38
N ALA A 18 8.98 47.79 21.32
CA ALA A 18 7.66 48.40 21.14
C ALA A 18 6.62 47.43 20.54
N THR A 19 5.86 46.85 21.46
CA THR A 19 4.58 46.20 21.25
C THR A 19 3.62 47.09 20.45
N HIS A 20 3.21 46.65 19.27
CA HIS A 20 1.97 47.08 18.65
C HIS A 20 1.15 45.87 18.21
N LYS A 21 0.03 45.67 18.91
CA LYS A 21 -1.10 44.87 18.48
C LYS A 21 -1.61 45.43 17.15
N VAL A 22 -1.60 44.62 16.10
CA VAL A 22 -2.53 44.78 14.98
C VAL A 22 -3.33 43.48 14.88
N SER A 23 -4.60 43.61 15.26
CA SER A 23 -5.67 42.64 15.14
C SER A 23 -6.31 42.79 13.76
N ALA A 24 -6.38 41.71 12.98
CA ALA A 24 -7.41 41.49 11.94
C ALA A 24 -7.29 40.02 11.46
N LYS A 25 -8.05 39.07 12.04
CA LYS A 25 -9.39 38.65 11.59
C LYS A 25 -9.35 37.69 10.39
N LEU A 26 -8.85 36.47 10.60
CA LEU A 26 -9.06 35.30 9.74
C LEU A 26 -9.11 34.01 10.58
N TYR A 27 -9.95 34.01 11.62
CA TYR A 27 -10.34 32.78 12.34
C TYR A 27 -11.83 32.89 12.66
N GLY A 28 -12.66 32.33 11.78
CA GLY A 28 -14.10 32.52 11.87
C GLY A 28 -14.95 31.49 11.15
N THR A 29 -14.52 30.22 11.03
CA THR A 29 -15.39 29.19 10.41
C THR A 29 -15.16 27.73 10.84
N SER A 30 -14.26 27.41 11.78
CA SER A 30 -13.99 25.99 12.15
C SER A 30 -14.47 25.59 13.56
N THR A 31 -14.76 26.54 14.45
CA THR A 31 -15.19 26.25 15.83
C THR A 31 -16.69 25.99 16.01
N LYS A 32 -17.52 26.17 14.98
CA LYS A 32 -18.98 25.90 15.07
C LYS A 32 -19.38 24.45 14.83
N LEU A 33 -18.52 23.62 14.21
CA LEU A 33 -18.82 22.20 13.92
C LEU A 33 -18.37 21.24 15.04
N TYR A 34 -17.39 21.62 15.85
CA TYR A 34 -16.91 20.80 16.97
C TYR A 34 -17.89 20.74 18.16
N GLY A 35 -18.67 21.80 18.37
CA GLY A 35 -19.63 21.88 19.49
C GLY A 35 -20.95 21.15 19.25
N THR A 36 -21.31 20.84 18.00
CA THR A 36 -22.62 20.27 17.65
C THR A 36 -22.64 18.76 17.84
N SER A 37 -21.63 18.01 17.37
CA SER A 37 -21.58 16.54 17.49
C SER A 37 -21.59 16.04 18.94
N HIS A 38 -20.74 16.61 19.80
CA HIS A 38 -20.65 16.19 21.20
C HIS A 38 -21.88 16.58 22.02
N ARG A 39 -22.47 17.76 21.75
CA ARG A 39 -23.75 18.19 22.36
C ARG A 39 -24.92 17.31 21.94
N HIS A 40 -24.95 16.82 20.70
CA HIS A 40 -26.05 15.96 20.25
C HIS A 40 -25.97 14.56 20.88
N ARG A 41 -24.77 14.03 21.13
CA ARG A 41 -24.60 12.74 21.82
C ARG A 41 -24.99 12.81 23.29
N GLU A 42 -24.57 13.86 24.00
CA GLU A 42 -24.98 14.06 25.40
C GLU A 42 -26.46 14.39 25.49
N ALA A 43 -27.01 15.22 24.60
CA ALA A 43 -28.45 15.47 24.54
C ALA A 43 -29.26 14.20 24.22
N TYR A 44 -28.76 13.31 23.36
CA TYR A 44 -29.41 12.04 23.05
C TYR A 44 -29.41 11.08 24.24
N LEU A 45 -28.27 10.95 24.94
CA LEU A 45 -28.15 10.09 26.11
C LEU A 45 -28.95 10.64 27.29
N GLU A 46 -28.92 11.95 27.52
CA GLU A 46 -29.69 12.65 28.56
C GLU A 46 -31.20 12.54 28.28
N ALA A 47 -31.64 12.78 27.04
CA ALA A 47 -33.04 12.61 26.64
C ALA A 47 -33.51 11.15 26.81
N SER A 48 -32.67 10.18 26.47
CA SER A 48 -32.98 8.75 26.67
C SER A 48 -33.05 8.36 28.16
N ARG A 49 -32.30 9.06 29.03
CA ARG A 49 -32.28 8.86 30.48
C ARG A 49 -33.52 9.46 31.13
N ILE A 50 -33.88 10.69 30.75
CA ILE A 50 -35.07 11.42 31.20
C ILE A 50 -36.35 10.70 30.78
N LEU A 51 -36.40 10.18 29.54
CA LEU A 51 -37.54 9.38 29.05
C LEU A 51 -37.71 8.04 29.79
N ARG A 52 -36.63 7.46 30.30
CA ARG A 52 -36.68 6.22 31.10
C ARG A 52 -36.93 6.46 32.59
N SER A 53 -36.61 7.63 33.12
CA SER A 53 -36.81 7.98 34.54
C SER A 53 -38.12 8.72 34.82
N SER A 54 -38.82 9.23 33.79
CA SER A 54 -40.12 9.87 33.96
C SER A 54 -41.24 8.84 34.06
N THR A 55 -41.93 8.79 35.21
CA THR A 55 -43.13 7.98 35.45
C THR A 55 -44.40 8.56 34.80
N LYS A 56 -44.28 9.69 34.09
CA LYS A 56 -45.32 10.26 33.20
C LYS A 56 -44.64 10.85 31.96
N PRO A 57 -44.54 10.11 30.84
CA PRO A 57 -44.04 10.70 29.61
C PRO A 57 -45.06 11.75 29.15
N ASP A 58 -44.63 13.01 29.02
CA ASP A 58 -45.43 14.06 28.39
C ASP A 58 -45.82 13.57 27.00
N SER A 59 -47.12 13.37 26.76
CA SER A 59 -47.68 12.88 25.48
C SER A 59 -47.39 13.79 24.28
N ASN A 60 -46.84 14.98 24.53
CA ASN A 60 -46.50 15.99 23.52
C ASN A 60 -45.03 15.95 23.09
N ILE A 61 -44.18 15.12 23.72
CA ILE A 61 -42.78 14.95 23.29
C ILE A 61 -42.75 13.76 22.34
N PRO A 62 -42.54 13.96 21.02
CA PRO A 62 -42.44 12.85 20.10
C PRO A 62 -41.31 11.92 20.54
N THR A 63 -41.63 10.64 20.68
CA THR A 63 -40.65 9.60 20.96
C THR A 63 -39.54 9.61 19.90
N VAL A 64 -38.35 9.09 20.24
CA VAL A 64 -37.23 8.97 19.26
C VAL A 64 -37.69 8.27 17.97
N PHE A 65 -38.64 7.33 18.07
CA PHE A 65 -39.28 6.68 16.92
C PHE A 65 -40.14 7.64 16.09
N GLN A 66 -40.95 8.50 16.71
CA GLN A 66 -41.73 9.53 16.00
C GLN A 66 -40.85 10.61 15.35
N GLN A 67 -39.72 10.96 15.97
CA GLN A 67 -38.73 11.85 15.34
C GLN A 67 -38.02 11.18 14.15
N LEU A 68 -37.73 9.88 14.24
CA LEU A 68 -37.22 9.11 13.11
C LEU A 68 -38.26 8.99 11.98
N GLU A 69 -39.55 8.86 12.31
CA GLU A 69 -40.66 8.83 11.34
C GLU A 69 -40.79 10.12 10.51
N GLN A 70 -40.41 11.27 11.06
CA GLN A 70 -40.43 12.56 10.35
C GLN A 70 -39.21 12.81 9.43
N ILE A 71 -38.17 11.97 9.52
CA ILE A 71 -36.96 12.11 8.70
C ILE A 71 -37.15 11.38 7.37
N ASN A 72 -36.76 12.03 6.27
CA ASN A 72 -36.86 11.45 4.93
C ASN A 72 -35.96 10.19 4.77
N LEU A 73 -36.32 9.33 3.81
CA LEU A 73 -35.63 8.03 3.62
C LEU A 73 -34.13 8.19 3.38
N TRP A 74 -33.73 9.20 2.59
CA TRP A 74 -32.33 9.46 2.27
C TRP A 74 -31.51 9.80 3.52
N GLU A 75 -32.03 10.64 4.41
CA GLU A 75 -31.35 10.99 5.64
C GLU A 75 -31.25 9.79 6.60
N ARG A 76 -32.29 8.94 6.68
CA ARG A 76 -32.19 7.67 7.43
C ARG A 76 -31.09 6.77 6.88
N PHE A 77 -31.01 6.65 5.55
CA PHE A 77 -29.96 5.89 4.87
C PHE A 77 -28.56 6.47 5.18
N CYS A 78 -28.35 7.77 5.01
CA CYS A 78 -27.08 8.44 5.33
C CYS A 78 -26.64 8.20 6.78
N ARG A 79 -27.57 8.33 7.74
CA ARG A 79 -27.31 8.09 9.17
C ARG A 79 -26.94 6.63 9.43
N TRP A 80 -27.58 5.69 8.75
CA TRP A 80 -27.27 4.26 8.88
C TRP A 80 -25.90 3.92 8.28
N VAL A 81 -25.60 4.40 7.07
CA VAL A 81 -24.30 4.20 6.38
C VAL A 81 -23.15 4.74 7.23
N THR A 82 -23.31 5.94 7.80
CA THR A 82 -22.26 6.61 8.58
C THR A 82 -22.31 6.31 10.09
N SER A 83 -23.12 5.33 10.50
CA SER A 83 -23.27 4.93 11.90
C SER A 83 -22.00 4.26 12.45
N THR A 84 -21.46 4.80 13.55
CA THR A 84 -20.37 4.18 14.31
C THR A 84 -20.83 3.00 15.17
N ASN A 85 -22.14 2.73 15.23
CA ASN A 85 -22.71 1.63 16.00
C ASN A 85 -22.85 0.34 15.18
N ASN A 86 -22.60 0.40 13.86
CA ASN A 86 -22.56 -0.81 13.04
C ASN A 86 -21.38 -1.69 13.48
N ARG A 87 -21.59 -3.01 13.56
CA ARG A 87 -20.55 -3.98 13.95
C ARG A 87 -19.31 -3.88 13.04
N ILE A 88 -19.55 -3.61 11.76
CA ILE A 88 -18.54 -3.26 10.77
C ILE A 88 -18.99 -1.90 10.22
N TYR A 89 -18.16 -0.88 10.36
CA TYR A 89 -18.45 0.45 9.81
C TYR A 89 -18.65 0.35 8.29
N ILE A 90 -19.63 1.05 7.74
CA ILE A 90 -19.85 1.08 6.29
C ILE A 90 -19.12 2.32 5.76
N GLY A 91 -19.67 3.51 6.02
CA GLY A 91 -19.15 4.76 5.46
C GLY A 91 -19.43 4.89 3.96
N TRP A 92 -19.18 6.07 3.40
CA TRP A 92 -19.39 6.30 1.97
C TRP A 92 -18.42 5.49 1.12
N PHE A 93 -17.17 5.34 1.57
CA PHE A 93 -16.23 4.46 0.89
C PHE A 93 -16.61 2.98 1.01
N GLY A 94 -17.27 2.57 2.09
CA GLY A 94 -17.80 1.21 2.23
C GLY A 94 -18.85 0.84 1.19
N VAL A 95 -19.64 1.82 0.72
CA VAL A 95 -20.64 1.62 -0.34
C VAL A 95 -19.97 1.16 -1.64
N LEU A 96 -18.76 1.65 -1.93
CA LEU A 96 -17.98 1.22 -3.09
C LEU A 96 -17.15 -0.04 -2.79
N MET A 97 -16.46 -0.05 -1.64
CA MET A 97 -15.55 -1.13 -1.23
C MET A 97 -16.24 -2.49 -1.15
N ILE A 98 -17.43 -2.55 -0.55
CA ILE A 98 -18.12 -3.83 -0.30
C ILE A 98 -18.43 -4.56 -1.61
N PRO A 99 -19.17 -3.99 -2.58
CA PRO A 99 -19.48 -4.70 -3.81
C PRO A 99 -18.23 -5.03 -4.62
N THR A 100 -17.24 -4.14 -4.72
CA THR A 100 -16.05 -4.41 -5.55
C THR A 100 -15.17 -5.51 -4.94
N MET A 101 -14.95 -5.49 -3.62
CA MET A 101 -14.18 -6.55 -2.94
C MET A 101 -14.92 -7.89 -2.98
N LEU A 102 -16.26 -7.90 -2.86
CA LEU A 102 -17.04 -9.13 -2.99
C LEU A 102 -16.94 -9.70 -4.40
N THR A 103 -17.11 -8.87 -5.44
CA THR A 103 -16.97 -9.29 -6.84
C THR A 103 -15.58 -9.86 -7.11
N ALA A 104 -14.51 -9.14 -6.72
CA ALA A 104 -13.13 -9.62 -6.89
C ALA A 104 -12.88 -10.95 -6.17
N SER A 105 -13.36 -11.08 -4.92
CA SER A 105 -13.17 -12.30 -4.12
C SER A 105 -13.92 -13.50 -4.71
N ILE A 106 -15.18 -13.32 -5.11
CA ILE A 106 -16.00 -14.39 -5.67
C ILE A 106 -15.40 -14.88 -6.98
N VAL A 107 -15.04 -13.96 -7.89
CA VAL A 107 -14.46 -14.32 -9.19
C VAL A 107 -13.09 -14.96 -9.01
N PHE A 108 -12.25 -14.46 -8.08
CA PHE A 108 -10.97 -15.09 -7.76
C PHE A 108 -11.12 -16.52 -7.26
N ILE A 109 -12.04 -16.77 -6.31
CA ILE A 109 -12.28 -18.12 -5.76
C ILE A 109 -12.76 -19.08 -6.84
N ILE A 110 -13.67 -18.64 -7.72
CA ILE A 110 -14.18 -19.47 -8.81
C ILE A 110 -13.07 -19.74 -9.84
N ALA A 111 -12.32 -18.70 -10.24
CA ALA A 111 -11.28 -18.82 -11.26
C ALA A 111 -10.12 -19.72 -10.80
N ILE A 112 -9.63 -19.55 -9.57
CA ILE A 112 -8.55 -20.41 -9.05
C ILE A 112 -9.00 -21.86 -8.88
N ALA A 113 -10.29 -22.10 -8.63
CA ALA A 113 -10.84 -23.44 -8.52
C ALA A 113 -11.01 -24.11 -9.89
N ALA A 114 -11.57 -23.40 -10.86
CA ALA A 114 -12.18 -24.04 -12.03
C ALA A 114 -12.00 -23.30 -13.38
N ALA A 115 -11.20 -22.23 -13.47
CA ALA A 115 -10.96 -21.59 -14.77
C ALA A 115 -10.28 -22.56 -15.75
N PRO A 116 -10.67 -22.56 -17.04
CA PRO A 116 -9.95 -23.31 -18.06
C PRO A 116 -8.56 -22.69 -18.31
N PRO A 117 -7.68 -23.39 -19.06
CA PRO A 117 -6.41 -22.83 -19.50
C PRO A 117 -6.55 -21.51 -20.24
N VAL A 118 -5.60 -20.61 -20.02
CA VAL A 118 -5.59 -19.23 -20.57
C VAL A 118 -4.42 -19.02 -21.52
N ASP A 119 -4.68 -18.48 -22.71
CA ASP A 119 -3.63 -18.10 -23.67
C ASP A 119 -3.03 -16.73 -23.34
N MET A 120 -2.24 -16.69 -22.25
CA MET A 120 -1.59 -15.46 -21.75
C MET A 120 -0.75 -14.76 -22.81
N GLN A 121 -0.14 -15.52 -23.72
CA GLN A 121 0.81 -15.00 -24.71
C GLN A 121 0.15 -14.64 -26.04
N GLY A 122 -1.09 -15.09 -26.29
CA GLY A 122 -1.77 -14.86 -27.58
C GLY A 122 -1.19 -15.68 -28.74
N LEU A 123 -0.49 -16.77 -28.43
CA LEU A 123 0.20 -17.63 -29.41
C LEU A 123 -0.52 -18.96 -29.64
N GLY A 124 -1.69 -19.17 -29.02
CA GLY A 124 -2.41 -20.43 -29.05
C GLY A 124 -1.81 -21.50 -28.14
N SER A 125 -1.05 -21.12 -27.11
CA SER A 125 -0.47 -22.04 -26.12
C SER A 125 -1.02 -21.77 -24.72
N PRO A 126 -2.17 -22.37 -24.35
CA PRO A 126 -2.83 -22.08 -23.08
C PRO A 126 -2.06 -22.60 -21.86
N ILE A 127 -2.08 -21.82 -20.78
CA ILE A 127 -1.48 -22.15 -19.49
C ILE A 127 -2.58 -22.56 -18.52
N SER A 128 -2.46 -23.75 -17.94
CA SER A 128 -3.34 -24.22 -16.88
C SER A 128 -3.06 -23.50 -15.57
N GLY A 129 -4.09 -22.89 -14.96
CA GLY A 129 -3.97 -22.19 -13.69
C GLY A 129 -4.88 -22.69 -12.56
N SER A 130 -5.88 -23.52 -12.85
CA SER A 130 -6.90 -23.89 -11.86
C SER A 130 -6.61 -25.21 -11.15
N LEU A 131 -7.16 -25.37 -9.94
CA LEU A 131 -7.04 -26.59 -9.13
C LEU A 131 -7.64 -27.82 -9.83
N LEU A 132 -8.79 -27.66 -10.49
CA LEU A 132 -9.44 -28.77 -11.21
C LEU A 132 -8.64 -29.23 -12.43
N ASP A 133 -7.73 -28.40 -12.93
CA ASP A 133 -6.89 -28.70 -14.09
C ASP A 133 -5.47 -29.16 -13.68
N GLY A 134 -5.37 -29.77 -12.49
CA GLY A 134 -4.16 -30.47 -12.04
C GLY A 134 -3.17 -29.62 -11.22
N ASN A 135 -3.52 -28.38 -10.87
CA ASN A 135 -2.70 -27.55 -10.00
C ASN A 135 -2.95 -27.82 -8.51
N ASN A 136 -1.92 -27.60 -7.69
CA ASN A 136 -2.05 -27.52 -6.24
C ASN A 136 -2.07 -26.04 -5.79
N LEU A 137 -2.19 -25.77 -4.49
CA LEU A 137 -2.25 -24.38 -3.98
C LEU A 137 -0.99 -23.54 -4.27
N ILE A 138 0.17 -24.18 -4.52
CA ILE A 138 1.41 -23.47 -4.88
C ILE A 138 1.39 -23.09 -6.36
N THR A 139 0.98 -24.02 -7.22
CA THR A 139 1.03 -23.82 -8.69
C THR A 139 -0.21 -23.14 -9.25
N ALA A 140 -1.35 -23.20 -8.55
CA ALA A 140 -2.59 -22.58 -9.00
C ALA A 140 -2.47 -21.05 -9.04
N ALA A 141 -3.01 -20.46 -10.10
CA ALA A 141 -3.01 -19.04 -10.34
C ALA A 141 -4.19 -18.64 -11.24
N VAL A 142 -4.73 -17.43 -11.02
CA VAL A 142 -5.49 -16.77 -12.10
C VAL A 142 -4.49 -16.14 -13.05
N ILE A 143 -4.44 -16.70 -14.27
CA ILE A 143 -3.49 -16.31 -15.30
C ILE A 143 -3.85 -14.94 -15.88
N PRO A 144 -2.87 -14.05 -16.13
CA PRO A 144 -3.08 -12.74 -16.76
C PRO A 144 -3.82 -12.80 -18.10
N THR A 145 -4.45 -11.68 -18.43
CA THR A 145 -5.15 -11.50 -19.71
C THR A 145 -4.18 -11.58 -20.88
N SER A 146 -4.62 -12.16 -21.99
CA SER A 146 -3.80 -12.41 -23.18
C SER A 146 -3.09 -11.17 -23.71
N ALA A 147 -1.84 -11.32 -24.15
CA ALA A 147 -1.09 -10.27 -24.84
C ALA A 147 -1.77 -9.80 -26.13
N ALA A 148 -2.60 -10.63 -26.76
CA ALA A 148 -3.42 -10.25 -27.91
C ALA A 148 -4.49 -9.18 -27.56
N VAL A 149 -4.91 -9.11 -26.30
CA VAL A 149 -5.79 -8.05 -25.78
C VAL A 149 -4.96 -6.81 -25.41
N GLY A 150 -3.70 -6.97 -25.01
CA GLY A 150 -2.83 -5.87 -24.61
C GLY A 150 -3.43 -5.05 -23.45
N LEU A 151 -3.64 -3.75 -23.69
CA LEU A 151 -4.25 -2.81 -22.74
C LEU A 151 -5.75 -2.56 -22.97
N HIS A 152 -6.36 -3.25 -23.94
CA HIS A 152 -7.79 -3.10 -24.17
C HIS A 152 -8.59 -3.54 -22.94
N PHE A 153 -9.61 -2.74 -22.62
CA PHE A 153 -10.57 -3.09 -21.58
C PHE A 153 -11.42 -4.26 -22.06
N TYR A 154 -11.32 -5.41 -21.40
CA TYR A 154 -11.94 -6.67 -21.85
C TYR A 154 -12.98 -7.19 -20.84
N PRO A 155 -14.14 -6.50 -20.73
CA PRO A 155 -15.24 -6.94 -19.90
C PRO A 155 -15.95 -8.15 -20.52
N ILE A 156 -16.79 -8.81 -19.73
CA ILE A 156 -17.53 -10.01 -20.15
C ILE A 156 -18.34 -9.79 -21.44
N TRP A 157 -18.91 -8.59 -21.61
CA TRP A 157 -19.76 -8.26 -22.77
C TRP A 157 -19.00 -7.89 -24.04
N GLU A 158 -17.66 -7.79 -23.99
CA GLU A 158 -16.83 -7.57 -25.17
C GLU A 158 -16.52 -8.89 -25.89
N ALA A 159 -16.53 -10.01 -25.17
CA ALA A 159 -16.33 -11.34 -25.75
C ALA A 159 -17.58 -11.83 -26.47
N GLY A 160 -17.41 -12.61 -27.54
CA GLY A 160 -18.50 -13.29 -28.25
C GLY A 160 -19.14 -14.42 -27.44
N SER A 161 -18.43 -14.96 -26.44
CA SER A 161 -18.96 -15.94 -25.48
C SER A 161 -18.22 -15.93 -24.14
N ILE A 162 -18.79 -16.58 -23.12
CA ILE A 162 -18.10 -16.79 -21.83
C ILE A 162 -16.84 -17.63 -22.02
N ASP A 163 -16.86 -18.64 -22.90
CA ASP A 163 -15.71 -19.51 -23.14
C ASP A 163 -14.53 -18.72 -23.72
N GLU A 164 -14.80 -17.83 -24.68
CA GLU A 164 -13.81 -16.90 -25.23
C GLU A 164 -13.27 -15.96 -24.15
N TRP A 165 -14.14 -15.40 -23.31
CA TRP A 165 -13.74 -14.54 -22.21
C TRP A 165 -12.81 -15.25 -21.22
N LEU A 166 -13.09 -16.52 -20.92
CA LEU A 166 -12.28 -17.35 -20.02
C LEU A 166 -10.91 -17.68 -20.63
N VAL A 167 -10.85 -18.14 -21.89
CA VAL A 167 -9.59 -18.53 -22.56
C VAL A 167 -8.67 -17.33 -22.77
N ASN A 168 -9.22 -16.12 -22.96
CA ASN A 168 -8.43 -14.89 -23.10
C ASN A 168 -8.01 -14.28 -21.75
N GLY A 169 -8.34 -14.91 -20.61
CA GLY A 169 -7.93 -14.44 -19.29
C GLY A 169 -8.72 -13.23 -18.79
N GLY A 170 -9.98 -13.09 -19.22
CA GLY A 170 -10.89 -12.05 -18.75
C GLY A 170 -11.09 -11.99 -17.22
N PRO A 171 -11.12 -13.12 -16.46
CA PRO A 171 -11.18 -13.09 -15.01
C PRO A 171 -10.10 -12.24 -14.35
N TYR A 172 -8.88 -12.21 -14.90
CA TYR A 172 -7.77 -11.46 -14.35
C TYR A 172 -8.05 -9.95 -14.31
N GLN A 173 -8.40 -9.34 -15.45
CA GLN A 173 -8.76 -7.93 -15.51
C GLN A 173 -9.94 -7.60 -14.58
N LEU A 174 -10.98 -8.45 -14.55
CA LEU A 174 -12.13 -8.23 -13.68
C LEU A 174 -11.71 -8.19 -12.20
N ILE A 175 -10.94 -9.18 -11.75
CA ILE A 175 -10.45 -9.26 -10.37
C ILE A 175 -9.57 -8.05 -10.05
N VAL A 176 -8.56 -7.78 -10.86
CA VAL A 176 -7.58 -6.70 -10.62
C VAL A 176 -8.28 -5.35 -10.51
N LEU A 177 -9.13 -4.99 -11.47
CA LEU A 177 -9.78 -3.68 -11.49
C LEU A 177 -10.74 -3.49 -10.30
N HIS A 178 -11.52 -4.52 -9.96
CA HIS A 178 -12.41 -4.46 -8.80
C HIS A 178 -11.63 -4.46 -7.47
N PHE A 179 -10.58 -5.25 -7.37
CA PHE A 179 -9.70 -5.30 -6.20
C PHE A 179 -9.06 -3.94 -5.94
N LEU A 180 -8.53 -3.27 -6.96
CA LEU A 180 -7.89 -1.96 -6.82
C LEU A 180 -8.86 -0.88 -6.35
N ILE A 181 -10.07 -0.83 -6.93
CA ILE A 181 -11.13 0.06 -6.44
C ILE A 181 -11.45 -0.26 -4.97
N GLY A 182 -11.53 -1.56 -4.64
CA GLY A 182 -11.79 -2.05 -3.29
C GLY A 182 -10.75 -1.62 -2.26
N ILE A 183 -9.45 -1.78 -2.54
CA ILE A 183 -8.39 -1.42 -1.59
C ILE A 183 -8.20 0.09 -1.45
N ILE A 184 -8.43 0.87 -2.50
CA ILE A 184 -8.42 2.34 -2.42
C ILE A 184 -9.60 2.82 -1.57
N ALA A 185 -10.80 2.27 -1.80
CA ALA A 185 -11.95 2.57 -0.96
C ALA A 185 -11.75 2.09 0.48
N TYR A 186 -11.06 0.96 0.70
CA TYR A 186 -10.71 0.49 2.04
C TYR A 186 -9.78 1.48 2.76
N GLN A 187 -8.71 1.94 2.09
CA GLN A 187 -7.78 2.95 2.60
C GLN A 187 -8.53 4.21 3.05
N ASP A 188 -9.44 4.72 2.22
CA ASP A 188 -10.16 5.95 2.51
C ASP A 188 -11.30 5.74 3.52
N ARG A 189 -11.82 4.51 3.64
CA ARG A 189 -12.71 4.12 4.74
C ARG A 189 -12.00 4.16 6.09
N GLU A 190 -10.72 3.80 6.16
CA GLU A 190 -9.91 3.97 7.38
C GLU A 190 -9.83 5.44 7.79
N TRP A 191 -9.61 6.33 6.81
CA TRP A 191 -9.64 7.77 7.03
C TRP A 191 -11.03 8.23 7.51
N GLU A 192 -12.10 7.82 6.84
CA GLU A 192 -13.47 8.23 7.17
C GLU A 192 -13.84 7.82 8.60
N LEU A 193 -13.55 6.58 9.00
CA LEU A 193 -13.82 6.10 10.35
C LEU A 193 -12.96 6.84 11.39
N SER A 194 -11.68 7.11 11.08
CA SER A 194 -10.82 7.90 11.97
C SER A 194 -11.43 9.27 12.24
N TYR A 195 -12.01 9.91 11.22
CA TYR A 195 -12.70 11.19 11.35
C TYR A 195 -13.96 11.07 12.22
N ARG A 196 -14.80 10.04 12.01
CA ARG A 196 -16.01 9.82 12.84
C ARG A 196 -15.70 9.61 14.32
N LEU A 197 -14.57 8.96 14.61
CA LEU A 197 -14.13 8.67 15.98
C LEU A 197 -13.30 9.79 16.61
N GLY A 198 -12.99 10.87 15.89
CA GLY A 198 -12.11 11.95 16.36
C GLY A 198 -10.65 11.51 16.55
N MET A 199 -10.23 10.48 15.82
CA MET A 199 -8.86 9.97 15.81
C MET A 199 -7.96 10.78 14.87
N ARG A 200 -6.64 10.62 15.03
CA ARG A 200 -5.67 11.16 14.06
C ARG A 200 -5.71 10.32 12.76
N PRO A 201 -5.64 10.91 11.56
CA PRO A 201 -6.01 10.22 10.30
C PRO A 201 -4.92 9.40 9.61
N TRP A 202 -3.71 9.25 10.16
CA TRP A 202 -2.57 8.68 9.40
C TRP A 202 -2.49 7.14 9.36
N ILE A 203 -3.51 6.41 9.84
CA ILE A 203 -3.57 4.95 9.61
C ILE A 203 -3.78 4.70 8.11
N SER A 204 -4.74 5.41 7.52
CA SER A 204 -4.97 5.44 6.06
C SER A 204 -3.69 5.78 5.29
N LEU A 205 -2.92 6.77 5.75
CA LEU A 205 -1.63 7.12 5.14
C LEU A 205 -0.63 5.96 5.16
N ALA A 206 -0.51 5.23 6.27
CA ALA A 206 0.35 4.05 6.32
C ALA A 206 -0.13 2.95 5.35
N PHE A 207 -1.44 2.81 5.18
CA PHE A 207 -2.04 1.86 4.24
C PHE A 207 -1.84 2.23 2.76
N THR A 208 -1.48 3.48 2.44
CA THR A 208 -1.11 3.85 1.06
C THR A 208 0.13 3.11 0.54
N ALA A 209 1.02 2.65 1.42
CA ALA A 209 2.22 1.91 1.01
C ALA A 209 1.88 0.59 0.30
N PRO A 210 1.12 -0.35 0.89
CA PRO A 210 0.70 -1.55 0.19
C PRO A 210 -0.26 -1.26 -0.99
N VAL A 211 -1.07 -0.19 -0.93
CA VAL A 211 -1.91 0.22 -2.08
C VAL A 211 -1.03 0.64 -3.26
N ALA A 212 0.01 1.45 -3.03
CA ALA A 212 0.96 1.86 -4.06
C ALA A 212 1.64 0.64 -4.68
N ALA A 213 2.17 -0.28 -3.86
CA ALA A 213 2.81 -1.49 -4.36
C ALA A 213 1.86 -2.36 -5.22
N ALA A 214 0.59 -2.50 -4.82
CA ALA A 214 -0.41 -3.22 -5.62
C ALA A 214 -0.72 -2.51 -6.94
N VAL A 215 -0.85 -1.19 -6.94
CA VAL A 215 -1.06 -0.38 -8.15
C VAL A 215 0.15 -0.51 -9.10
N SER A 216 1.37 -0.50 -8.56
CA SER A 216 2.59 -0.66 -9.36
C SER A 216 2.62 -1.97 -10.14
N VAL A 217 2.38 -3.11 -9.48
CA VAL A 217 2.51 -4.44 -10.12
C VAL A 217 1.29 -4.84 -10.97
N PHE A 218 0.11 -4.28 -10.70
CA PHE A 218 -1.13 -4.65 -11.39
C PHE A 218 -1.62 -3.64 -12.43
N ILE A 219 -1.13 -2.40 -12.41
CA ILE A 219 -1.54 -1.35 -13.35
C ILE A 219 -0.35 -0.66 -13.98
N ILE A 220 0.55 -0.05 -13.18
CA ILE A 220 1.62 0.78 -13.75
C ILE A 220 2.57 -0.05 -14.60
N TYR A 221 3.01 -1.20 -14.09
CA TYR A 221 3.89 -2.10 -14.84
C TYR A 221 3.25 -2.63 -16.13
N PRO A 222 2.04 -3.22 -16.11
CA PRO A 222 1.31 -3.55 -17.34
C PRO A 222 1.16 -2.40 -18.34
N LEU A 223 0.85 -1.18 -17.86
CA LEU A 223 0.70 0.00 -18.71
C LEU A 223 2.02 0.38 -19.39
N GLY A 224 3.12 0.38 -18.64
CA GLY A 224 4.45 0.70 -19.18
C GLY A 224 4.94 -0.33 -20.19
N GLN A 225 4.64 -1.61 -19.97
CA GLN A 225 5.08 -2.71 -20.82
C GLN A 225 4.08 -3.04 -21.96
N GLY A 226 2.91 -2.41 -22.00
CA GLY A 226 1.97 -2.48 -23.12
C GLY A 226 0.92 -3.59 -23.06
N GLY A 227 0.74 -4.26 -21.91
CA GLY A 227 -0.30 -5.27 -21.79
C GLY A 227 -0.51 -5.83 -20.38
N PHE A 228 -1.74 -6.25 -20.07
CA PHE A 228 -2.06 -6.95 -18.81
C PHE A 228 -1.41 -8.32 -18.70
N SER A 229 -0.90 -8.90 -19.79
CA SER A 229 -0.10 -10.13 -19.80
C SER A 229 1.18 -10.01 -18.98
N GLU A 230 1.75 -8.80 -18.90
CA GLU A 230 2.96 -8.49 -18.13
C GLU A 230 2.68 -8.24 -16.64
N GLY A 231 1.41 -8.21 -16.25
CA GLY A 231 1.01 -8.04 -14.86
C GLY A 231 1.32 -9.27 -14.01
N MET A 232 1.53 -9.06 -12.71
CA MET A 232 1.79 -10.17 -11.79
C MET A 232 0.60 -11.14 -11.78
N PRO A 233 0.80 -12.45 -12.06
CA PRO A 233 -0.26 -13.46 -11.97
C PRO A 233 -0.79 -13.61 -10.54
N LEU A 234 -2.07 -13.97 -10.38
CA LEU A 234 -2.69 -14.11 -9.07
C LEU A 234 -2.51 -15.54 -8.51
N GLY A 235 -1.28 -15.86 -8.12
CA GLY A 235 -0.91 -17.15 -7.53
C GLY A 235 0.52 -17.16 -6.99
N ILE A 236 0.87 -18.19 -6.22
CA ILE A 236 2.18 -18.27 -5.54
C ILE A 236 3.30 -18.46 -6.57
N SER A 237 3.25 -19.53 -7.36
CA SER A 237 4.23 -19.75 -8.45
C SER A 237 4.21 -18.64 -9.49
N GLY A 238 3.04 -18.07 -9.78
CA GLY A 238 2.90 -16.93 -10.67
C GLY A 238 3.63 -15.68 -10.18
N THR A 239 3.63 -15.43 -8.87
CA THR A 239 4.42 -14.34 -8.26
C THR A 239 5.92 -14.57 -8.47
N PHE A 240 6.41 -15.80 -8.29
CA PHE A 240 7.82 -16.11 -8.56
C PHE A 240 8.18 -15.94 -10.03
N TYR A 241 7.31 -16.38 -10.94
CA TYR A 241 7.47 -16.15 -12.38
C TYR A 241 7.63 -14.66 -12.70
N PHE A 242 6.74 -13.80 -12.17
CA PHE A 242 6.85 -12.36 -12.31
C PHE A 242 8.18 -11.83 -11.78
N MET A 243 8.59 -12.22 -10.56
CA MET A 243 9.85 -11.76 -9.96
C MET A 243 11.08 -12.16 -10.79
N PHE A 244 11.12 -13.38 -11.35
CA PHE A 244 12.23 -13.83 -12.17
C PHE A 244 12.29 -13.12 -13.52
N ARG A 245 11.14 -12.95 -14.18
CA ARG A 245 11.03 -12.17 -15.42
C ARG A 245 11.48 -10.74 -15.20
N PHE A 246 10.98 -10.12 -14.12
CA PHE A 246 11.30 -8.75 -13.76
C PHE A 246 12.79 -8.55 -13.43
N GLN A 247 13.43 -9.54 -12.80
CA GLN A 247 14.89 -9.52 -12.61
C GLN A 247 15.66 -9.65 -13.93
N ALA A 248 15.18 -10.49 -14.85
CA ALA A 248 15.83 -10.68 -16.15
C ALA A 248 15.78 -9.42 -17.00
N ASP A 249 14.62 -8.77 -17.05
CA ASP A 249 14.41 -7.59 -17.89
C ASP A 249 14.98 -6.31 -17.23
N HIS A 250 14.83 -6.15 -15.91
CA HIS A 250 15.11 -4.86 -15.24
C HIS A 250 16.30 -4.89 -14.28
N ASN A 251 16.90 -6.05 -14.04
CA ASN A 251 17.96 -6.24 -13.04
C ASN A 251 17.64 -5.59 -11.68
N ILE A 252 16.40 -5.78 -11.20
CA ILE A 252 15.82 -5.04 -10.06
C ILE A 252 16.63 -5.12 -8.77
N LEU A 253 17.41 -6.18 -8.56
CA LEU A 253 18.32 -6.29 -7.41
C LEU A 253 19.35 -5.15 -7.34
N MET A 254 19.70 -4.57 -8.49
CA MET A 254 20.62 -3.44 -8.61
C MET A 254 19.94 -2.07 -8.56
N SER A 255 18.61 -2.03 -8.44
CA SER A 255 17.88 -0.78 -8.24
C SER A 255 18.03 -0.28 -6.80
N PRO A 256 18.44 0.99 -6.57
CA PRO A 256 18.49 1.56 -5.24
C PRO A 256 17.11 1.63 -4.58
N PHE A 257 16.04 1.78 -5.36
CA PHE A 257 14.67 1.84 -4.86
C PHE A 257 14.19 0.49 -4.31
N HIS A 258 14.49 -0.60 -5.01
CA HIS A 258 14.25 -1.94 -4.51
C HIS A 258 15.08 -2.23 -3.25
N GLN A 259 16.35 -1.84 -3.22
CA GLN A 259 17.21 -1.99 -2.04
C GLN A 259 16.67 -1.22 -0.82
N LEU A 260 16.16 0.01 -1.01
CA LEU A 260 15.44 0.76 0.03
C LEU A 260 14.17 0.03 0.48
N GLY A 261 13.46 -0.61 -0.43
CA GLY A 261 12.37 -1.55 -0.14
C GLY A 261 12.78 -2.67 0.79
N VAL A 262 13.86 -3.38 0.44
CA VAL A 262 14.45 -4.46 1.24
C VAL A 262 14.85 -3.97 2.64
N ILE A 263 15.50 -2.80 2.72
CA ILE A 263 15.84 -2.15 4.00
C ILE A 263 14.58 -1.89 4.82
N GLY A 264 13.52 -1.38 4.20
CA GLY A 264 12.24 -1.11 4.85
C GLY A 264 11.57 -2.34 5.43
N VAL A 265 11.48 -3.44 4.67
CA VAL A 265 10.82 -4.67 5.12
C VAL A 265 11.65 -5.44 6.15
N LEU A 266 12.95 -5.61 5.91
CA LEU A 266 13.83 -6.31 6.85
C LEU A 266 14.04 -5.48 8.13
N GLY A 267 14.26 -4.17 7.99
CA GLY A 267 14.33 -3.28 9.13
C GLY A 267 12.99 -3.16 9.87
N GLY A 268 11.86 -3.15 9.16
CA GLY A 268 10.52 -3.21 9.76
C GLY A 268 10.31 -4.49 10.59
N ALA A 269 10.70 -5.66 10.06
CA ALA A 269 10.65 -6.93 10.77
C ALA A 269 11.55 -6.94 12.01
N LEU A 270 12.79 -6.45 11.88
CA LEU A 270 13.73 -6.29 13.00
C LEU A 270 13.15 -5.38 14.09
N LEU A 271 12.61 -4.22 13.70
CA LEU A 271 12.01 -3.25 14.62
C LEU A 271 10.76 -3.81 15.30
N CYS A 272 9.95 -4.60 14.60
CA CYS A 272 8.80 -5.30 15.16
C CYS A 272 9.23 -6.30 16.24
N ALA A 273 10.20 -7.16 15.94
CA ALA A 273 10.74 -8.13 16.89
C ALA A 273 11.42 -7.44 18.09
N MET A 274 12.22 -6.41 17.84
CA MET A 274 12.86 -5.59 18.87
C MET A 274 11.81 -4.93 19.78
N HIS A 275 10.80 -4.28 19.21
CA HIS A 275 9.77 -3.62 20.00
C HIS A 275 8.99 -4.62 20.86
N GLY A 276 8.54 -5.73 20.28
CA GLY A 276 7.81 -6.78 20.98
C GLY A 276 8.63 -7.39 22.13
N SER A 277 9.90 -7.72 21.89
CA SER A 277 10.79 -8.29 22.90
C SER A 277 11.08 -7.33 24.06
N ILE A 278 11.34 -6.05 23.79
CA ILE A 278 11.65 -5.05 24.82
C ILE A 278 10.42 -4.69 25.66
N VAL A 279 9.24 -4.56 25.04
CA VAL A 279 8.00 -4.34 25.79
C VAL A 279 7.71 -5.54 26.69
N THR A 280 7.88 -6.76 26.17
CA THR A 280 7.63 -8.00 26.93
C THR A 280 8.61 -8.15 28.10
N SER A 281 9.89 -7.82 27.93
CA SER A 281 10.90 -7.96 28.98
C SER A 281 10.76 -6.92 30.11
N THR A 282 9.98 -5.87 29.91
CA THR A 282 9.80 -4.77 30.87
C THR A 282 8.36 -4.65 31.41
N LEU A 283 7.56 -5.72 31.26
CA LEU A 283 6.21 -5.80 31.82
C LEU A 283 6.23 -5.62 33.34
N ILE A 284 5.26 -4.87 33.85
CA ILE A 284 5.04 -4.74 35.29
C ILE A 284 4.39 -6.03 35.79
N ARG A 285 5.01 -6.70 36.76
CA ARG A 285 4.48 -7.93 37.33
C ARG A 285 3.16 -7.65 38.06
N ASN A 286 2.07 -8.13 37.48
CA ASN A 286 0.71 -8.03 38.03
C ASN A 286 0.05 -9.41 38.22
N THR A 287 0.81 -10.49 38.02
CA THR A 287 0.34 -11.86 38.09
C THR A 287 1.27 -12.75 38.92
N ASN A 288 0.73 -13.88 39.37
CA ASN A 288 1.49 -14.95 40.00
C ASN A 288 2.14 -15.88 38.93
N LYS A 289 2.95 -16.85 39.39
CA LYS A 289 3.71 -17.75 38.50
C LYS A 289 2.87 -18.86 37.83
N HIS A 290 1.62 -19.03 38.26
CA HIS A 290 0.71 -20.10 37.82
C HIS A 290 -0.34 -19.60 36.81
N GLU A 291 -0.33 -18.31 36.47
CA GLU A 291 -1.25 -17.70 35.53
C GLU A 291 -0.50 -16.96 34.42
N SER A 292 -1.12 -16.81 33.26
CA SER A 292 -0.51 -16.09 32.13
C SER A 292 -0.25 -14.63 32.49
N ILE A 293 0.93 -14.12 32.15
CA ILE A 293 1.30 -12.70 32.31
C ILE A 293 0.32 -11.75 31.59
N ASN A 294 -0.37 -12.23 30.54
CA ASN A 294 -1.34 -11.43 29.78
C ASN A 294 -2.55 -11.02 30.63
N LEU A 295 -2.91 -11.82 31.64
CA LEU A 295 -4.02 -11.50 32.55
C LEU A 295 -3.73 -10.27 33.42
N GLY A 296 -2.46 -9.89 33.53
CA GLY A 296 -2.00 -8.68 34.21
C GLY A 296 -2.37 -7.37 33.49
N TYR A 297 -2.76 -7.44 32.21
CA TYR A 297 -3.33 -6.32 31.47
C TYR A 297 -4.86 -6.39 31.49
N LYS A 298 -5.52 -5.25 31.75
CA LYS A 298 -6.98 -5.09 31.66
C LYS A 298 -7.31 -4.08 30.56
N LEU A 299 -8.24 -4.45 29.67
CA LEU A 299 -8.68 -3.60 28.57
C LEU A 299 -9.22 -2.26 29.11
N GLY A 300 -8.69 -1.14 28.58
CA GLY A 300 -9.08 0.21 29.01
C GLY A 300 -8.39 0.72 30.28
N GLN A 301 -7.42 -0.02 30.85
CA GLN A 301 -6.65 0.48 31.98
C GLN A 301 -5.91 1.78 31.66
N LYS A 302 -5.85 2.71 32.62
CA LYS A 302 -5.18 4.01 32.45
C LYS A 302 -3.67 3.95 32.62
N LYS A 303 -3.16 3.00 33.41
CA LYS A 303 -1.73 2.89 33.71
C LYS A 303 -1.02 2.07 32.61
N PRO A 304 0.19 2.48 32.17
CA PRO A 304 1.00 1.66 31.27
C PRO A 304 1.25 0.27 31.85
N THR A 305 1.31 -0.75 30.98
CA THR A 305 1.52 -2.14 31.38
C THR A 305 3.00 -2.55 31.50
N TYR A 306 3.92 -1.67 31.09
CA TYR A 306 5.35 -1.91 31.05
C TYR A 306 6.13 -0.65 31.45
N ARG A 307 7.42 -0.80 31.74
CA ARG A 307 8.33 0.26 32.16
C ARG A 307 9.16 0.79 30.99
N PHE A 308 8.72 1.92 30.41
CA PHE A 308 9.40 2.54 29.27
C PHE A 308 10.79 3.07 29.63
N ASP A 309 10.97 3.58 30.85
CA ASP A 309 12.27 4.00 31.39
C ASP A 309 13.28 2.85 31.37
N LYS A 310 12.87 1.66 31.83
CA LYS A 310 13.72 0.46 31.82
C LYS A 310 14.02 -0.04 30.42
N SER A 311 13.07 0.11 29.51
CA SER A 311 13.29 -0.17 28.08
C SER A 311 14.36 0.74 27.50
N GLN A 312 14.33 2.03 27.82
CA GLN A 312 15.31 3.01 27.33
C GLN A 312 16.71 2.76 27.90
N ASP A 313 16.81 2.43 29.20
CA ASP A 313 18.09 2.10 29.85
C ASP A 313 18.73 0.87 29.20
N TYR A 314 17.94 -0.17 28.92
CA TYR A 314 18.40 -1.37 28.23
C TYR A 314 18.91 -1.06 26.81
N GLN A 315 18.15 -0.30 26.01
CA GLN A 315 18.57 0.08 24.65
C GLN A 315 19.86 0.89 24.63
N ARG A 316 20.01 1.84 25.55
CA ARG A 316 21.25 2.64 25.69
C ARG A 316 22.45 1.78 26.04
N SER A 317 22.26 0.80 26.93
CA SER A 317 23.31 -0.15 27.29
C SER A 317 23.72 -1.03 26.10
N LEU A 318 22.74 -1.46 25.29
CA LEU A 318 22.98 -2.40 24.20
C LEU A 318 23.60 -1.74 22.96
N TRP A 319 23.05 -0.62 22.47
CA TRP A 319 23.46 0.01 21.20
C TRP A 319 23.85 1.49 21.31
N GLY A 320 23.91 2.04 22.53
CA GLY A 320 24.37 3.41 22.77
C GLY A 320 23.32 4.51 22.53
N PHE A 321 22.11 4.18 22.08
CA PHE A 321 21.03 5.14 21.88
C PHE A 321 19.66 4.57 22.27
N SER A 322 18.69 5.46 22.48
CA SER A 322 17.27 5.07 22.65
C SER A 322 16.35 6.20 22.19
N PHE A 323 15.11 5.85 21.87
CA PHE A 323 14.13 6.87 21.48
C PHE A 323 13.81 7.82 22.63
N PRO A 324 13.70 9.13 22.41
CA PRO A 324 13.47 10.12 23.46
C PRO A 324 12.07 10.01 24.08
N SER A 325 11.09 9.49 23.33
CA SER A 325 9.73 9.28 23.80
C SER A 325 9.07 8.09 23.12
N SER A 326 8.06 7.52 23.78
CA SER A 326 7.22 6.47 23.18
C SER A 326 6.54 6.95 21.89
N ARG A 327 6.17 8.23 21.78
CA ARG A 327 5.58 8.80 20.55
C ARG A 327 6.57 8.78 19.38
N SER A 328 7.82 9.16 19.61
CA SER A 328 8.87 9.15 18.58
C SER A 328 9.20 7.72 18.15
N LEU A 329 9.26 6.78 19.10
CA LEU A 329 9.41 5.35 18.81
C LEU A 329 8.30 4.86 17.87
N HIS A 330 7.03 5.02 18.25
CA HIS A 330 5.91 4.49 17.44
C HIS A 330 5.77 5.21 16.09
N PHE A 331 6.12 6.49 16.01
CA PHE A 331 6.20 7.18 14.72
C PHE A 331 7.26 6.54 13.81
N PHE A 332 8.45 6.25 14.34
CA PHE A 332 9.51 5.60 13.57
C PHE A 332 9.14 4.18 13.16
N LEU A 333 8.54 3.40 14.07
CA LEU A 333 8.03 2.04 13.76
C LEU A 333 7.03 2.03 12.61
N ALA A 334 6.23 3.09 12.47
CA ALA A 334 5.30 3.23 11.35
C ALA A 334 6.00 3.77 10.08
N ALA A 335 6.76 4.86 10.20
CA ALA A 335 7.33 5.57 9.07
C ALA A 335 8.39 4.75 8.31
N PHE A 336 9.21 3.98 9.03
CA PHE A 336 10.34 3.25 8.45
C PHE A 336 9.91 2.18 7.42
N PRO A 337 9.04 1.21 7.74
CA PRO A 337 8.58 0.25 6.74
C PRO A 337 7.71 0.90 5.65
N VAL A 338 6.90 1.90 5.98
CA VAL A 338 6.05 2.61 5.00
C VAL A 338 6.91 3.30 3.92
N ALA A 339 7.95 4.02 4.33
CA ALA A 339 8.86 4.67 3.39
C ALA A 339 9.62 3.67 2.50
N GLY A 340 10.01 2.51 3.06
CA GLY A 340 10.64 1.46 2.27
C GLY A 340 9.69 0.86 1.23
N ILE A 341 8.44 0.55 1.58
CA ILE A 341 7.47 0.02 0.62
C ILE A 341 7.12 1.05 -0.47
N TRP A 342 6.96 2.34 -0.13
CA TRP A 342 6.83 3.38 -1.15
C TRP A 342 8.03 3.42 -2.10
N SER A 343 9.24 3.26 -1.56
CA SER A 343 10.45 3.20 -2.39
C SER A 343 10.42 1.99 -3.32
N ALA A 344 10.02 0.81 -2.83
CA ALA A 344 9.86 -0.39 -3.66
C ALA A 344 8.83 -0.20 -4.79
N ALA A 345 7.68 0.41 -4.49
CA ALA A 345 6.65 0.73 -5.48
C ALA A 345 7.18 1.65 -6.58
N ILE A 346 7.88 2.73 -6.20
CA ILE A 346 8.56 3.63 -7.16
C ILE A 346 9.58 2.88 -8.01
N GLY A 347 10.32 1.94 -7.42
CA GLY A 347 11.27 1.10 -8.17
C GLY A 347 10.60 0.29 -9.27
N VAL A 348 9.40 -0.26 -8.99
CA VAL A 348 8.59 -0.96 -10.00
C VAL A 348 8.04 0.01 -11.05
N ASP A 349 7.57 1.19 -10.63
CA ASP A 349 7.03 2.20 -11.54
C ASP A 349 8.10 2.74 -12.50
N ILE A 350 9.34 2.91 -12.06
CA ILE A 350 10.47 3.34 -12.91
C ILE A 350 10.84 2.25 -13.93
N ALA A 351 10.90 1.01 -13.48
CA ALA A 351 11.17 -0.15 -14.34
C ALA A 351 10.07 -0.36 -15.39
N ALA A 352 8.81 -0.04 -15.07
CA ALA A 352 7.70 -0.12 -16.01
C ALA A 352 7.94 0.66 -17.32
N PHE A 353 8.69 1.76 -17.25
CA PHE A 353 9.01 2.63 -18.39
C PHE A 353 10.45 2.48 -18.87
N ASP A 354 11.11 1.36 -18.55
CA ASP A 354 12.48 1.02 -18.94
C ASP A 354 13.51 2.11 -18.58
N PHE A 355 13.26 2.85 -17.48
CA PHE A 355 14.19 3.85 -16.96
C PHE A 355 15.33 3.20 -16.15
N GLU A 356 16.09 2.35 -16.83
CA GLU A 356 17.23 1.58 -16.30
C GLU A 356 18.45 2.45 -15.96
N GLY A 357 18.47 3.74 -16.34
CA GLY A 357 19.55 4.67 -15.99
C GLY A 357 19.73 4.90 -14.48
N THR A 358 18.83 4.36 -13.65
CA THR A 358 18.91 4.36 -12.18
C THR A 358 19.55 3.09 -11.60
N ASN A 359 19.77 2.05 -12.42
CA ASN A 359 20.49 0.85 -12.01
C ASN A 359 21.99 1.14 -11.92
N PHE A 360 22.64 0.60 -10.88
CA PHE A 360 24.09 0.69 -10.76
C PHE A 360 24.77 -0.10 -11.89
N GLN A 361 25.16 0.59 -12.95
CA GLN A 361 26.12 0.04 -13.91
C GLN A 361 27.49 0.00 -13.23
N GLN A 362 27.99 -1.20 -12.92
CA GLN A 362 29.37 -1.31 -12.45
C GLN A 362 30.33 -1.02 -13.61
N PRO A 363 31.39 -0.22 -13.38
CA PRO A 363 32.38 0.02 -14.40
C PRO A 363 33.08 -1.31 -14.75
N THR A 364 33.21 -1.59 -16.04
CA THR A 364 34.03 -2.72 -16.50
C THR A 364 35.48 -2.47 -16.12
N ILE A 365 36.05 -3.35 -15.29
CA ILE A 365 37.45 -3.25 -14.88
C ILE A 365 38.30 -3.92 -15.95
N ILE A 366 39.15 -3.14 -16.63
CA ILE A 366 40.06 -3.67 -17.66
C ILE A 366 41.49 -3.64 -17.15
N SER A 367 42.18 -4.78 -17.24
CA SER A 367 43.61 -4.89 -16.97
C SER A 367 44.30 -5.60 -18.14
N GLN A 368 45.34 -4.96 -18.69
CA GLN A 368 46.10 -5.49 -19.84
C GLN A 368 45.22 -5.92 -21.03
N GLY A 369 44.16 -5.15 -21.31
CA GLY A 369 43.23 -5.44 -22.40
C GLY A 369 42.26 -6.60 -22.13
N ARG A 370 42.21 -7.13 -20.91
CA ARG A 370 41.23 -8.15 -20.49
C ARG A 370 40.27 -7.57 -19.46
N THR A 371 38.99 -7.88 -19.62
CA THR A 371 37.98 -7.61 -18.60
C THR A 371 38.24 -8.50 -17.39
N ILE A 372 38.29 -7.91 -16.19
CA ILE A 372 38.33 -8.63 -14.93
C ILE A 372 36.87 -8.87 -14.48
N PRO A 373 36.42 -10.12 -14.39
CA PRO A 373 35.06 -10.42 -13.97
C PRO A 373 34.82 -10.02 -12.50
N THR A 374 33.62 -9.57 -12.24
CA THR A 374 33.08 -9.14 -10.95
C THR A 374 31.82 -9.93 -10.61
N TRP A 375 31.26 -9.73 -9.42
CA TRP A 375 29.95 -10.30 -9.08
C TRP A 375 28.82 -9.79 -9.97
N MET A 376 28.97 -8.59 -10.56
CA MET A 376 27.98 -8.05 -11.47
C MET A 376 27.90 -8.89 -12.76
N ASP A 377 29.05 -9.34 -13.29
CA ASP A 377 29.08 -10.18 -14.49
C ASP A 377 28.35 -11.51 -14.25
N VAL A 378 28.52 -12.11 -13.06
CA VAL A 378 27.80 -13.33 -12.67
C VAL A 378 26.28 -13.11 -12.57
N ILE A 379 25.85 -11.95 -12.07
CA ILE A 379 24.43 -11.59 -12.01
C ILE A 379 23.87 -11.38 -13.42
N LEU A 380 24.62 -10.72 -14.31
CA LEU A 380 24.22 -10.51 -15.70
C LEU A 380 24.12 -11.84 -16.45
N ASP A 381 25.05 -12.77 -16.24
CA ASP A 381 24.96 -14.12 -16.81
C ASP A 381 23.70 -14.88 -16.32
N ALA A 382 23.35 -14.74 -15.03
CA ALA A 382 22.12 -15.30 -14.50
C ALA A 382 20.87 -14.66 -15.12
N ASN A 383 20.88 -13.33 -15.32
CA ASN A 383 19.79 -12.61 -15.98
C ASN A 383 19.63 -13.05 -17.44
N LEU A 384 20.73 -13.30 -18.16
CA LEU A 384 20.70 -13.87 -19.51
C LEU A 384 20.02 -15.25 -19.50
N GLY A 385 20.39 -16.13 -18.58
CA GLY A 385 19.73 -17.44 -18.44
C GLY A 385 18.23 -17.34 -18.14
N LEU A 386 17.83 -16.40 -17.28
CA LEU A 386 16.41 -16.11 -17.03
C LEU A 386 15.72 -15.53 -18.26
N SER A 387 16.36 -14.61 -18.99
CA SER A 387 15.81 -14.02 -20.21
C SER A 387 15.56 -15.10 -21.26
N GLU A 388 16.51 -16.00 -21.53
CA GLU A 388 16.35 -17.06 -22.54
C GLU A 388 15.28 -18.10 -22.17
N THR A 389 15.01 -18.28 -20.88
CA THR A 389 13.99 -19.24 -20.40
C THR A 389 12.61 -18.61 -20.21
N THR A 390 12.53 -17.28 -20.15
CA THR A 390 11.28 -16.54 -19.93
C THR A 390 10.83 -15.73 -21.15
N ARG A 391 11.74 -15.38 -22.07
CA ARG A 391 11.42 -14.82 -23.39
C ARG A 391 10.96 -15.92 -24.34
N GLN A 392 10.08 -15.52 -25.26
CA GLN A 392 9.58 -16.35 -26.34
C GLN A 392 10.69 -16.69 -27.36
N THR A 393 10.59 -17.88 -27.94
CA THR A 393 11.47 -18.39 -29.01
C THR A 393 11.36 -17.64 -30.34
N ASP A 394 10.36 -16.76 -30.51
CA ASP A 394 10.04 -16.09 -31.78
C ASP A 394 10.09 -14.55 -31.70
N SER A 395 10.85 -13.99 -30.75
CA SER A 395 11.24 -12.58 -30.87
C SER A 395 12.36 -12.47 -31.91
N LEU A 396 12.13 -11.68 -32.97
CA LEU A 396 13.22 -11.25 -33.86
C LEU A 396 14.34 -10.70 -32.97
N PRO A 397 15.62 -10.99 -33.26
CA PRO A 397 16.72 -10.44 -32.46
C PRO A 397 16.53 -8.94 -32.36
N ILE A 398 16.44 -8.43 -31.14
CA ILE A 398 16.34 -6.99 -30.88
C ILE A 398 17.56 -6.37 -31.55
N PHE A 399 17.34 -5.66 -32.65
CA PHE A 399 18.40 -4.95 -33.35
C PHE A 399 18.88 -3.84 -32.40
N SER A 400 19.98 -4.09 -31.69
CA SER A 400 20.72 -3.10 -30.88
C SER A 400 21.17 -1.85 -31.66
N ASN A 401 20.87 -1.80 -32.96
CA ASN A 401 21.36 -0.79 -33.90
C ASN A 401 20.23 0.10 -34.45
N TRP A 402 18.97 -0.07 -34.02
CA TRP A 402 17.91 0.89 -34.35
C TRP A 402 17.97 2.09 -33.40
N GLN A 403 19.04 2.89 -33.52
CA GLN A 403 19.01 4.27 -33.06
C GLN A 403 17.99 5.01 -33.93
N ILE A 404 16.80 5.28 -33.40
CA ILE A 404 15.93 6.30 -33.97
C ILE A 404 16.63 7.64 -33.76
N ASN A 405 17.49 8.03 -34.70
CA ASN A 405 17.89 9.42 -34.87
C ASN A 405 16.66 10.14 -35.46
N SER A 406 15.77 10.57 -34.57
CA SER A 406 14.47 11.17 -34.86
C SER A 406 14.51 12.45 -35.71
N GLU A 407 15.69 12.98 -36.03
CA GLU A 407 15.85 14.13 -36.92
C GLU A 407 16.22 13.78 -38.38
N GLN A 408 16.77 12.59 -38.66
CA GLN A 408 17.16 12.21 -40.02
C GLN A 408 16.06 11.48 -40.81
N GLU A 409 15.17 10.74 -40.13
CA GLU A 409 14.13 9.97 -40.83
C GLU A 409 12.89 10.79 -41.22
N ILE A 410 12.64 11.95 -40.59
CA ILE A 410 11.57 12.87 -41.00
C ILE A 410 11.82 13.42 -42.42
N ASN A 411 13.09 13.56 -42.83
CA ASN A 411 13.46 14.03 -44.16
C ASN A 411 13.41 12.95 -45.25
N ASN A 412 13.26 11.67 -44.87
CA ASN A 412 13.21 10.54 -45.79
C ASN A 412 11.79 10.00 -46.00
N PHE A 413 10.76 10.65 -45.43
CA PHE A 413 9.38 10.36 -45.82
C PHE A 413 9.17 10.75 -47.29
N PRO A 414 8.79 9.82 -48.19
CA PRO A 414 8.48 10.18 -49.56
C PRO A 414 7.26 11.12 -49.54
N THR A 415 7.47 12.38 -49.95
CA THR A 415 6.43 13.40 -50.06
C THR A 415 5.46 13.17 -51.22
N ASN A 416 5.65 12.08 -51.97
CA ASN A 416 4.77 11.67 -53.04
C ASN A 416 4.51 10.16 -52.92
N LEU A 417 3.33 9.81 -52.43
CA LEU A 417 2.70 8.54 -52.77
C LEU A 417 1.64 8.82 -53.85
N PRO A 418 1.48 7.95 -54.85
CA PRO A 418 0.49 8.12 -55.92
C PRO A 418 -0.95 8.09 -55.42
#